data_AF-A0A345Y1M4-F1
#
_entry.id   AF-A0A345Y1M4-F1
#
_cell.length_a   1.000
_cell.length_b   1.000
_cell.length_c   1.000
_cell.angle_alpha   90.00
_cell.angle_beta   90.00
_cell.angle_gamma   90.00
#
_symmetry.space_group_name_H-M   'P 1'
#
loop_
_entity.id
_entity.type
_entity.pdbx_description
1 polymer ?
#
loop_
_entity_poly.entity_id
_entity_poly.type
_entity_poly.pdbx_seq_one_letter_code
_entity_poly.pdbx_strand_id
1 'polypeptide(L)'
;MSGGGSRGSGASGGAFGPRQFQLVLLRRMADFQQGLVEDALRELDSGRAEMREANRRWQAMLRSPRGRGAAARYRSVLGPPEDTARRRTGDLDCDAQTWRLPLWPDLRFEVLSVRGGGPVWNEWLVRAPDAPAPPLRTVDDLTPWSCTVDEAARAFAPARPLEGSAPTRWGLTFSAPDAAGQRQRVVAEFSWGLLQRLPDVRPLPDADATA
;
A
#
# COMPACT_ATOMS: atom_id res chain seq x y z
N MET A 1 21.20 -47.56 -14.74
CA MET A 1 20.01 -47.59 -13.86
C MET A 1 20.28 -46.55 -12.77
N SER A 2 19.96 -45.28 -13.03
CA SER A 2 18.70 -44.62 -12.62
C SER A 2 18.54 -44.71 -11.09
N GLY A 3 18.75 -43.67 -10.29
CA GLY A 3 18.41 -42.25 -10.45
C GLY A 3 17.25 -41.95 -9.50
N GLY A 4 17.38 -40.92 -8.64
CA GLY A 4 16.29 -40.56 -7.74
C GLY A 4 16.67 -39.55 -6.66
N GLY A 5 17.11 -38.35 -7.06
CA GLY A 5 17.17 -37.21 -6.15
C GLY A 5 15.76 -36.82 -5.70
N SER A 6 15.55 -36.73 -4.38
CA SER A 6 14.34 -36.16 -3.83
C SER A 6 14.41 -34.64 -3.96
N ARG A 7 13.84 -34.14 -5.06
CA ARG A 7 13.57 -32.73 -5.33
C ARG A 7 12.27 -32.33 -4.64
N GLY A 8 12.30 -31.18 -3.96
CA GLY A 8 11.21 -30.22 -3.84
C GLY A 8 9.89 -30.74 -3.29
N SER A 9 9.67 -30.56 -1.99
CA SER A 9 8.33 -30.59 -1.41
C SER A 9 7.45 -29.56 -2.13
N GLY A 10 6.38 -30.05 -2.75
CA GLY A 10 5.47 -29.30 -3.59
C GLY A 10 4.79 -28.15 -2.86
N ALA A 11 4.49 -27.11 -3.63
CA ALA A 11 3.66 -26.00 -3.21
C ALA A 11 2.32 -26.52 -2.66
N SER A 12 2.14 -26.41 -1.35
CA SER A 12 0.87 -26.66 -0.69
C SER A 12 -0.14 -25.66 -1.22
N GLY A 13 -1.15 -26.16 -1.95
CA GLY A 13 -2.33 -25.40 -2.38
C GLY A 13 -3.20 -25.00 -1.18
N GLY A 14 -2.66 -24.22 -0.25
CA GLY A 14 -3.34 -23.75 0.95
C GLY A 14 -4.48 -22.78 0.61
N ALA A 15 -5.40 -22.66 1.56
CA ALA A 15 -6.45 -21.64 1.54
C ALA A 15 -5.85 -20.25 1.31
N PHE A 16 -6.54 -19.42 0.53
CA PHE A 16 -6.10 -18.04 0.31
C PHE A 16 -6.48 -17.20 1.52
N GLY A 17 -5.50 -16.82 2.34
CA GLY A 17 -5.72 -16.09 3.59
C GLY A 17 -4.85 -14.82 3.72
N PRO A 18 -4.71 -14.28 4.95
CA PRO A 18 -3.96 -13.05 5.21
C PRO A 18 -2.50 -13.08 4.73
N ARG A 19 -1.81 -14.22 4.86
CA ARG A 19 -0.44 -14.38 4.33
C ARG A 19 -0.40 -14.21 2.81
N GLN A 20 -1.26 -14.91 2.08
CA GLN A 20 -1.31 -14.79 0.61
C GLN A 20 -1.72 -13.39 0.18
N PHE A 21 -2.60 -12.73 0.93
CA PHE A 21 -2.97 -11.35 0.66
C PHE A 21 -1.78 -10.39 0.80
N GLN A 22 -0.95 -10.52 1.84
CA GLN A 22 0.27 -9.72 1.97
C GLN A 22 1.23 -9.91 0.78
N LEU A 23 1.30 -11.12 0.22
CA LEU A 23 2.06 -11.38 -1.02
C LEU A 23 1.48 -10.63 -2.24
N VAL A 24 0.18 -10.37 -2.30
CA VAL A 24 -0.43 -9.53 -3.35
C VAL A 24 0.09 -8.10 -3.25
N LEU A 25 0.13 -7.56 -2.03
CA LEU A 25 0.66 -6.22 -1.77
C LEU A 25 2.12 -6.13 -2.22
N LEU A 26 2.95 -7.07 -1.77
CA LEU A 26 4.36 -7.16 -2.11
C LEU A 26 4.60 -7.31 -3.62
N ARG A 27 3.77 -8.09 -4.33
CA ARG A 27 3.93 -8.23 -5.79
C ARG A 27 3.85 -6.89 -6.50
N ARG A 28 2.97 -5.99 -6.03
CA ARG A 28 2.82 -4.67 -6.62
C ARG A 28 3.97 -3.74 -6.26
N MET A 29 4.41 -3.77 -4.99
CA MET A 29 5.55 -2.99 -4.51
C MET A 29 6.87 -3.41 -5.16
N ALA A 30 6.99 -4.67 -5.58
CA ALA A 30 8.17 -5.20 -6.28
C ALA A 30 8.44 -4.52 -7.63
N ASP A 31 7.46 -3.82 -8.20
CA ASP A 31 7.68 -3.01 -9.40
C ASP A 31 8.65 -1.83 -9.16
N PHE A 32 8.83 -1.43 -7.90
CA PHE A 32 9.68 -0.30 -7.50
C PHE A 32 10.74 -0.66 -6.45
N GLN A 33 10.39 -1.54 -5.50
CA GLN A 33 11.19 -1.82 -4.31
C GLN A 33 11.57 -3.31 -4.23
N GLN A 34 12.36 -3.79 -5.20
CA GLN A 34 12.73 -5.20 -5.27
C GLN A 34 13.47 -5.70 -4.01
N GLY A 35 14.42 -4.90 -3.48
CA GLY A 35 15.20 -5.26 -2.29
C GLY A 35 14.34 -5.38 -1.04
N LEU A 36 13.54 -4.36 -0.72
CA LEU A 36 12.62 -4.40 0.44
C LEU A 36 11.61 -5.55 0.34
N VAL A 37 11.15 -5.86 -0.88
CA VAL A 37 10.26 -7.01 -1.09
C VAL A 37 10.99 -8.33 -0.86
N GLU A 38 12.25 -8.48 -1.28
CA GLU A 38 13.03 -9.69 -0.97
C GLU A 38 13.19 -9.88 0.54
N ASP A 39 13.43 -8.81 1.29
CA ASP A 39 13.54 -8.84 2.75
C ASP A 39 12.22 -9.25 3.41
N ALA A 40 11.10 -8.63 3.00
CA ALA A 40 9.77 -8.98 3.48
C ALA A 40 9.36 -10.41 3.12
N LEU A 41 9.76 -10.90 1.94
CA LEU A 41 9.51 -12.29 1.55
C LEU A 41 10.26 -13.27 2.47
N ARG A 42 11.50 -12.94 2.87
CA ARG A 42 12.26 -13.75 3.84
C ARG A 42 11.58 -13.76 5.21
N GLU A 43 11.09 -12.63 5.69
CA GLU A 43 10.33 -12.55 6.95
C GLU A 43 9.06 -13.41 6.93
N LEU A 44 8.38 -13.47 5.78
CA LEU A 44 7.18 -14.29 5.59
C LEU A 44 7.48 -15.76 5.26
N ASP A 45 8.74 -16.20 5.27
CA ASP A 45 9.19 -17.52 4.82
C ASP A 45 8.63 -17.88 3.42
N SER A 46 8.62 -16.89 2.52
CA SER A 46 7.96 -16.94 1.21
C SER A 46 8.94 -16.77 0.06
N GLY A 47 8.59 -17.32 -1.10
CA GLY A 47 9.35 -17.15 -2.34
C GLY A 47 8.64 -16.28 -3.38
N ARG A 48 9.41 -15.76 -4.36
CA ARG A 48 8.86 -15.04 -5.52
C ARG A 48 7.82 -15.85 -6.31
N ALA A 49 7.98 -17.18 -6.36
CA ALA A 49 7.01 -18.07 -7.02
C ALA A 49 5.66 -18.06 -6.30
N GLU A 50 5.65 -18.19 -4.97
CA GLU A 50 4.44 -18.08 -4.15
C GLU A 50 3.79 -16.71 -4.27
N MET A 51 4.60 -15.64 -4.32
CA MET A 51 4.10 -14.29 -4.51
C MET A 51 3.37 -14.11 -5.85
N ARG A 52 3.93 -14.66 -6.95
CA ARG A 52 3.27 -14.64 -8.26
C ARG A 52 2.00 -15.49 -8.27
N GLU A 53 2.02 -16.64 -7.61
CA GLU A 53 0.87 -17.52 -7.43
C GLU A 53 -0.27 -16.80 -6.70
N ALA A 54 0.02 -16.19 -5.57
CA ALA A 54 -0.94 -15.45 -4.77
C ALA A 54 -1.57 -14.31 -5.58
N ASN A 55 -0.75 -13.51 -6.27
CA ASN A 55 -1.28 -12.45 -7.13
C ASN A 55 -2.16 -13.00 -8.26
N ARG A 56 -1.79 -14.13 -8.89
CA ARG A 56 -2.62 -14.75 -9.94
C ARG A 56 -3.98 -15.18 -9.39
N ARG A 57 -4.02 -15.82 -8.22
CA ARG A 57 -5.26 -16.24 -7.54
C ARG A 57 -6.12 -15.03 -7.17
N TRP A 58 -5.51 -13.97 -6.67
CA TRP A 58 -6.20 -12.71 -6.36
C TRP A 58 -6.83 -12.07 -7.60
N GLN A 59 -6.07 -11.94 -8.69
CA GLN A 59 -6.58 -11.41 -9.96
C GLN A 59 -7.70 -12.27 -10.55
N ALA A 60 -7.70 -13.59 -10.33
CA ALA A 60 -8.81 -14.45 -10.71
C ALA A 60 -10.07 -14.17 -9.87
N MET A 61 -9.93 -13.94 -8.56
CA MET A 61 -11.05 -13.56 -7.69
C MET A 61 -11.64 -12.18 -8.03
N LEU A 62 -10.80 -11.22 -8.45
CA LEU A 62 -11.26 -9.90 -8.89
C LEU A 62 -12.14 -9.96 -10.15
N ARG A 63 -11.80 -10.86 -11.09
CA ARG A 63 -12.48 -11.00 -12.39
C ARG A 63 -13.73 -11.88 -12.36
N SER A 64 -14.03 -12.54 -11.24
CA SER A 64 -15.16 -13.46 -11.14
C SER A 64 -16.51 -12.70 -11.14
N PRO A 65 -17.42 -12.98 -12.09
CA PRO A 65 -18.73 -12.30 -12.17
C PRO A 65 -19.67 -12.61 -10.99
N ARG A 66 -19.40 -13.70 -10.25
CA ARG A 66 -20.21 -14.19 -9.12
C ARG A 66 -19.73 -13.66 -7.76
N GLY A 67 -18.82 -12.69 -7.75
CA GLY A 67 -18.25 -12.16 -6.52
C GLY A 67 -19.30 -11.50 -5.63
N ARG A 68 -19.30 -11.85 -4.34
CA ARG A 68 -19.88 -10.99 -3.29
C ARG A 68 -19.21 -9.61 -3.38
N GLY A 69 -19.92 -8.53 -3.03
CA GLY A 69 -19.43 -7.14 -3.13
C GLY A 69 -18.00 -6.97 -2.59
N ALA A 70 -17.26 -5.98 -3.09
CA ALA A 70 -15.81 -5.89 -2.89
C ALA A 70 -15.38 -5.96 -1.40
N ALA A 71 -16.13 -5.36 -0.47
CA ALA A 71 -15.90 -5.49 0.97
C ALA A 71 -16.05 -6.93 1.52
N ALA A 72 -17.00 -7.71 1.00
CA ALA A 72 -17.20 -9.11 1.38
C ALA A 72 -16.04 -10.01 0.91
N ARG A 73 -15.37 -9.65 -0.20
CA ARG A 73 -14.16 -10.36 -0.66
C ARG A 73 -13.04 -10.23 0.38
N TYR A 74 -12.80 -9.03 0.89
CA TYR A 74 -11.79 -8.81 1.93
C TYR A 74 -12.09 -9.59 3.20
N ARG A 75 -13.33 -9.55 3.69
CA ARG A 75 -13.74 -10.38 4.84
C ARG A 75 -13.53 -11.88 4.62
N SER A 76 -13.76 -12.38 3.41
CA SER A 76 -13.56 -13.80 3.10
C SER A 76 -12.10 -14.25 3.11
N VAL A 77 -11.17 -13.31 2.84
CA VAL A 77 -9.72 -13.58 2.75
C VAL A 77 -9.01 -13.23 4.05
N LEU A 78 -9.36 -12.11 4.66
CA LEU A 78 -8.71 -11.55 5.84
C LEU A 78 -9.41 -11.92 7.16
N GLY A 79 -10.60 -12.50 7.09
CA GLY A 79 -11.43 -12.76 8.27
C GLY A 79 -12.22 -11.52 8.72
N PRO A 80 -12.76 -11.52 9.95
CA PRO A 80 -13.44 -10.35 10.50
C PRO A 80 -12.45 -9.16 10.59
N PRO A 81 -12.91 -7.93 10.29
CA PRO A 81 -12.09 -6.74 10.49
C PRO A 81 -11.79 -6.53 11.98
N GLU A 82 -10.65 -5.90 12.27
CA GLU A 82 -10.33 -5.43 13.61
C GLU A 82 -11.29 -4.33 14.03
N ASP A 83 -11.55 -3.37 13.15
CA ASP A 83 -12.48 -2.27 13.38
C ASP A 83 -13.38 -2.02 12.15
N THR A 84 -14.56 -1.46 12.41
CA THR A 84 -15.46 -0.96 11.35
C THR A 84 -16.03 0.38 11.78
N ALA A 85 -15.62 1.43 11.08
CA ALA A 85 -16.03 2.79 11.35
C ALA A 85 -16.89 3.34 10.21
N ARG A 86 -17.83 4.22 10.55
CA ARG A 86 -18.55 5.03 9.57
C ARG A 86 -17.81 6.34 9.38
N ARG A 87 -17.53 6.72 8.14
CA ARG A 87 -16.88 8.00 7.81
C ARG A 87 -17.71 8.77 6.82
N ARG A 88 -17.73 10.08 6.96
CA ARG A 88 -18.23 10.98 5.93
C ARG A 88 -17.02 11.61 5.24
N THR A 89 -16.94 11.46 3.93
CA THR A 89 -15.87 12.03 3.10
C THR A 89 -16.54 12.92 2.06
N GLY A 90 -16.51 14.24 2.29
CA GLY A 90 -17.37 15.17 1.55
C GLY A 90 -18.84 14.87 1.81
N ASP A 91 -19.62 14.67 0.74
CA ASP A 91 -21.04 14.32 0.81
C ASP A 91 -21.31 12.80 0.87
N LEU A 92 -20.26 11.98 0.81
CA LEU A 92 -20.38 10.53 0.78
C LEU A 92 -20.28 9.95 2.18
N ASP A 93 -21.26 9.13 2.55
CA ASP A 93 -21.17 8.28 3.72
C ASP A 93 -20.55 6.93 3.31
N CYS A 94 -19.47 6.54 4.00
CA CYS A 94 -18.65 5.37 3.71
C CYS A 94 -18.51 4.44 4.93
N ASP A 95 -18.38 3.15 4.67
CA ASP A 95 -17.96 2.15 5.65
C ASP A 95 -16.45 1.91 5.47
N ALA A 96 -15.67 2.17 6.53
CA ALA A 96 -14.24 1.92 6.62
C ALA A 96 -14.01 0.65 7.44
N GLN A 97 -13.33 -0.33 6.86
CA GLN A 97 -13.01 -1.59 7.53
C GLN A 97 -11.50 -1.77 7.58
N THR A 98 -10.96 -2.16 8.73
CA THR A 98 -9.51 -2.30 8.91
C THR A 98 -9.11 -3.70 9.33
N TRP A 99 -7.96 -4.17 8.83
CA TRP A 99 -7.36 -5.44 9.22
C TRP A 99 -5.89 -5.26 9.61
N ARG A 100 -5.44 -6.06 10.57
CA ARG A 100 -4.02 -6.22 10.87
C ARG A 100 -3.35 -7.04 9.79
N LEU A 101 -2.15 -6.62 9.37
CA LEU A 101 -1.26 -7.38 8.51
C LEU A 101 0.07 -7.58 9.25
N PRO A 102 0.45 -8.82 9.61
CA PRO A 102 1.63 -9.08 10.43
C PRO A 102 2.95 -8.46 9.92
N LEU A 103 3.12 -8.34 8.61
CA LEU A 103 4.31 -7.72 8.00
C LEU A 103 4.41 -6.21 8.27
N TRP A 104 3.29 -5.54 8.56
CA TRP A 104 3.24 -4.12 8.89
C TRP A 104 2.49 -3.93 10.21
N PRO A 105 3.12 -4.25 11.36
CA PRO A 105 2.45 -4.26 12.66
C PRO A 105 1.86 -2.90 13.06
N ASP A 106 2.51 -1.81 12.63
CA ASP A 106 2.09 -0.44 12.90
C ASP A 106 1.09 0.11 11.88
N LEU A 107 0.72 -0.69 10.87
CA LEU A 107 -0.24 -0.31 9.83
C LEU A 107 -1.49 -1.19 9.90
N ARG A 108 -2.56 -0.71 9.30
CA ARG A 108 -3.78 -1.46 9.00
C ARG A 108 -4.06 -1.39 7.53
N PHE A 109 -4.55 -2.47 6.97
CA PHE A 109 -5.14 -2.42 5.64
C PHE A 109 -6.58 -1.95 5.77
N GLU A 110 -6.87 -0.76 5.27
CA GLU A 110 -8.19 -0.15 5.27
C GLU A 110 -8.86 -0.32 3.90
N VAL A 111 -10.11 -0.77 3.93
CA VAL A 111 -11.00 -0.77 2.77
C VAL A 111 -12.12 0.21 3.04
N LEU A 112 -12.16 1.28 2.25
CA LEU A 112 -13.23 2.26 2.27
C LEU A 112 -14.23 1.94 1.16
N SER A 113 -15.50 1.76 1.52
CA SER A 113 -16.57 1.42 0.58
C SER A 113 -17.78 2.32 0.73
N VAL A 114 -18.53 2.49 -0.36
CA VAL A 114 -19.85 3.13 -0.29
C VAL A 114 -20.74 2.30 0.64
N ARG A 115 -21.50 2.99 1.50
CA ARG A 115 -22.36 2.34 2.49
C ARG A 115 -23.27 1.28 1.91
N GLY A 116 -23.54 0.26 2.72
CA GLY A 116 -24.37 -0.87 2.33
C GLY A 116 -23.64 -1.90 1.48
N GLY A 117 -22.29 -1.91 1.51
CA GLY A 117 -21.48 -2.87 0.78
C GLY A 117 -21.37 -2.55 -0.72
N GLY A 118 -21.47 -1.27 -1.06
CA GLY A 118 -21.30 -0.76 -2.43
C GLY A 118 -19.85 -0.83 -2.92
N PRO A 119 -19.55 -0.17 -4.05
CA PRO A 119 -18.20 -0.15 -4.62
C PRO A 119 -17.15 0.28 -3.60
N VAL A 120 -15.97 -0.35 -3.70
CA VAL A 120 -14.81 0.09 -2.93
C VAL A 120 -14.24 1.33 -3.57
N TRP A 121 -14.03 2.34 -2.75
CA TRP A 121 -13.45 3.61 -3.16
C TRP A 121 -11.94 3.59 -3.05
N ASN A 122 -11.39 3.16 -1.91
CA ASN A 122 -9.95 3.07 -1.67
C ASN A 122 -9.57 1.86 -0.82
N GLU A 123 -8.34 1.39 -1.02
CA GLU A 123 -7.76 0.18 -0.42
C GLU A 123 -6.30 0.45 -0.04
N TRP A 124 -6.05 0.94 1.17
CA TRP A 124 -4.75 1.48 1.57
C TRP A 124 -4.23 0.88 2.86
N LEU A 125 -2.90 0.82 2.98
CA LEU A 125 -2.23 0.78 4.26
C LEU A 125 -2.33 2.15 4.92
N VAL A 126 -2.90 2.20 6.11
CA VAL A 126 -3.05 3.38 6.96
C VAL A 126 -2.36 3.15 8.29
N ARG A 127 -1.91 4.20 8.96
CA ARG A 127 -1.31 4.10 10.30
C ARG A 127 -2.33 3.55 11.29
N ALA A 128 -1.93 2.58 12.10
CA ALA A 128 -2.74 2.12 13.21
C ALA A 128 -3.01 3.29 14.19
N PRO A 129 -4.20 3.39 14.80
CA PRO A 129 -4.56 4.54 15.63
C PRO A 129 -3.67 4.69 16.88
N ASP A 130 -3.07 3.60 17.33
CA ASP A 130 -2.17 3.49 18.48
C ASP A 130 -0.68 3.58 18.09
N ALA A 131 -0.35 3.54 16.80
CA ALA A 131 1.02 3.62 16.34
C ALA A 131 1.47 5.08 16.12
N PRO A 132 2.70 5.44 16.50
CA PRO A 132 3.22 6.78 16.27
C PRO A 132 3.35 7.06 14.77
N ALA A 133 2.99 8.29 14.37
CA ALA A 133 3.25 8.75 13.00
C ALA A 133 4.77 8.97 12.78
N PRO A 134 5.29 8.71 11.57
CA PRO A 134 6.68 8.95 11.24
C PRO A 134 6.99 10.47 11.33
N PRO A 135 8.17 10.86 11.85
CA PRO A 135 8.53 12.27 12.03
C PRO A 135 8.99 12.91 10.70
N LEU A 136 8.06 13.07 9.75
CA LEU A 136 8.35 13.64 8.44
C LEU A 136 8.60 15.15 8.55
N ARG A 137 9.84 15.59 8.34
CA ARG A 137 10.25 17.00 8.39
C ARG A 137 10.84 17.47 7.08
N THR A 138 11.59 16.59 6.42
CA THR A 138 12.37 16.88 5.23
C THR A 138 12.11 15.83 4.15
N VAL A 139 12.59 16.11 2.93
CA VAL A 139 12.61 15.13 1.84
C VAL A 139 13.34 13.85 2.24
N ASP A 140 14.38 13.94 3.08
CA ASP A 140 15.21 12.80 3.44
C ASP A 140 14.49 11.79 4.35
N ASP A 141 13.41 12.22 5.03
CA ASP A 141 12.56 11.34 5.85
C ASP A 141 11.63 10.46 4.97
N LEU A 142 11.51 10.78 3.67
CA LEU A 142 10.65 10.09 2.70
C LEU A 142 11.36 8.90 2.05
N THR A 143 11.82 7.96 2.87
CA THR A 143 12.36 6.68 2.38
C THR A 143 11.25 5.71 2.00
N PRO A 144 11.47 4.76 1.08
CA PRO A 144 10.46 3.77 0.73
C PRO A 144 9.90 3.06 1.97
N TRP A 145 8.58 2.92 2.02
CA TRP A 145 7.79 2.34 3.12
C TRP A 145 7.80 3.11 4.44
N SER A 146 8.40 4.31 4.52
CA SER A 146 8.45 5.08 5.78
C SER A 146 7.11 5.69 6.18
N CYS A 147 6.28 6.07 5.20
CA CYS A 147 5.02 6.76 5.47
C CYS A 147 3.89 6.37 4.51
N THR A 148 2.68 6.64 4.98
CA THR A 148 1.45 6.56 4.22
C THR A 148 1.18 7.84 3.42
N VAL A 149 0.27 7.74 2.46
CA VAL A 149 -0.19 8.87 1.64
C VAL A 149 -0.79 9.99 2.50
N ASP A 150 -1.58 9.65 3.53
CA ASP A 150 -2.21 10.61 4.44
C ASP A 150 -1.20 11.31 5.34
N GLU A 151 -0.18 10.58 5.81
CA GLU A 151 0.93 11.13 6.59
C GLU A 151 1.74 12.13 5.77
N ALA A 152 2.10 11.78 4.53
CA ALA A 152 2.82 12.68 3.63
C ALA A 152 1.99 13.93 3.27
N ALA A 153 0.70 13.75 2.94
CA ALA A 153 -0.19 14.84 2.59
C ALA A 153 -0.38 15.83 3.75
N ARG A 154 -0.41 15.34 4.99
CA ARG A 154 -0.51 16.14 6.21
C ARG A 154 0.79 16.86 6.54
N ALA A 155 1.92 16.15 6.47
CA ALA A 155 3.24 16.71 6.83
C ALA A 155 3.68 17.82 5.88
N PHE A 156 3.37 17.69 4.58
CA PHE A 156 3.84 18.61 3.54
C PHE A 156 2.71 19.37 2.87
N ALA A 157 1.77 19.88 3.68
CA ALA A 157 0.65 20.66 3.17
C ALA A 157 1.13 22.00 2.55
N PRO A 158 0.52 22.46 1.43
CA PRO A 158 -0.53 21.79 0.68
C PRO A 158 0.02 20.69 -0.24
N ALA A 159 -0.53 19.48 -0.14
CA ALA A 159 -0.27 18.38 -1.07
C ALA A 159 -1.42 18.28 -2.09
N ARG A 160 -1.08 18.00 -3.35
CA ARG A 160 -2.05 17.80 -4.42
C ARG A 160 -1.99 16.36 -4.93
N PRO A 161 -3.14 15.68 -5.04
CA PRO A 161 -3.21 14.39 -5.73
C PRO A 161 -2.74 14.48 -7.17
N LEU A 162 -2.03 13.46 -7.62
CA LEU A 162 -1.72 13.19 -9.01
C LEU A 162 -2.34 11.84 -9.39
N GLU A 163 -2.92 11.76 -10.57
CA GLU A 163 -3.46 10.50 -11.08
C GLU A 163 -2.33 9.47 -11.23
N GLY A 164 -2.50 8.32 -10.60
CA GLY A 164 -1.51 7.26 -10.66
C GLY A 164 -1.50 6.55 -12.00
N SER A 165 -0.35 6.01 -12.40
CA SER A 165 -0.19 5.28 -13.67
C SER A 165 -0.96 3.94 -13.75
N ALA A 166 -1.70 3.55 -12.71
CA ALA A 166 -2.46 2.30 -12.62
C ALA A 166 -3.38 2.24 -11.38
N PRO A 167 -4.35 1.31 -11.28
CA PRO A 167 -5.45 1.36 -10.30
C PRO A 167 -5.05 1.40 -8.81
N THR A 168 -3.91 0.83 -8.42
CA THR A 168 -3.41 0.81 -7.03
C THR A 168 -2.26 1.78 -6.77
N ARG A 169 -1.89 2.56 -7.79
CA ARG A 169 -0.84 3.57 -7.70
C ARG A 169 -1.48 4.91 -7.44
N TRP A 170 -0.89 5.67 -6.52
CA TRP A 170 -1.33 7.02 -6.20
C TRP A 170 -0.12 7.95 -6.24
N GLY A 171 -0.31 9.17 -6.75
CA GLY A 171 0.73 10.19 -6.75
C GLY A 171 0.35 11.35 -5.84
N LEU A 172 1.35 11.96 -5.20
CA LEU A 172 1.22 13.26 -4.55
C LEU A 172 2.30 14.19 -5.07
N THR A 173 1.95 15.46 -5.23
CA THR A 173 2.93 16.54 -5.38
C THR A 173 2.80 17.55 -4.26
N PHE A 174 3.92 17.95 -3.70
CA PHE A 174 3.99 18.86 -2.56
C PHE A 174 5.33 19.59 -2.52
N SER A 175 5.49 20.49 -1.55
CA SER A 175 6.74 21.17 -1.26
C SER A 175 7.27 20.73 0.11
N ALA A 176 8.54 20.33 0.18
CA ALA A 176 9.20 19.91 1.41
C ALA A 176 10.61 20.49 1.47
N PRO A 177 11.13 20.88 2.63
CA PRO A 177 12.53 21.26 2.75
C PRO A 177 13.44 20.03 2.64
N ASP A 178 14.65 20.20 2.14
CA ASP A 178 15.73 19.22 2.35
C ASP A 178 16.43 19.44 3.71
N ALA A 179 17.49 18.67 4.00
CA ALA A 179 18.28 18.81 5.23
C ALA A 179 18.94 20.20 5.40
N ALA A 180 19.19 20.93 4.31
CA ALA A 180 19.72 22.29 4.35
C ALA A 180 18.62 23.36 4.51
N GLY A 181 17.35 22.95 4.53
CA GLY A 181 16.20 23.84 4.59
C GLY A 181 15.78 24.43 3.24
N GLN A 182 16.43 24.06 2.13
CA GLN A 182 16.03 24.52 0.81
C GLN A 182 14.72 23.83 0.41
N ARG A 183 13.74 24.62 -0.06
CA ARG A 183 12.44 24.06 -0.47
C ARG A 183 12.58 23.31 -1.78
N GLN A 184 12.14 22.06 -1.78
CA GLN A 184 12.10 21.18 -2.93
C GLN A 184 10.65 21.01 -3.39
N ARG A 185 10.43 21.00 -4.70
CA ARG A 185 9.22 20.44 -5.30
C ARG A 185 9.40 18.94 -5.38
N VAL A 186 8.45 18.21 -4.80
CA VAL A 186 8.49 16.75 -4.71
C VAL A 186 7.30 16.16 -5.45
N VAL A 187 7.55 15.07 -6.17
CA VAL A 187 6.55 14.12 -6.62
C VAL A 187 6.84 12.80 -5.91
N ALA A 188 5.85 12.28 -5.19
CA ALA A 188 5.92 11.02 -4.47
C ALA A 188 4.92 10.01 -5.05
N GLU A 189 5.35 8.76 -5.19
CA GLU A 189 4.52 7.66 -5.67
C GLU A 189 4.29 6.62 -4.57
N PHE A 190 3.04 6.19 -4.45
CA PHE A 190 2.57 5.24 -3.45
C PHE A 190 1.99 4.00 -4.12
N SER A 191 2.06 2.86 -3.44
CA SER A 191 1.33 1.64 -3.78
C SER A 191 0.62 1.15 -2.55
N TRP A 192 -0.68 0.87 -2.67
CA TRP A 192 -1.53 0.55 -1.50
C TRP A 192 -1.43 1.62 -0.40
N GLY A 193 -1.34 2.90 -0.76
CA GLY A 193 -1.21 3.99 0.19
C GLY A 193 0.16 4.12 0.89
N LEU A 194 1.12 3.23 0.62
CA LEU A 194 2.45 3.24 1.23
C LEU A 194 3.53 3.78 0.26
N LEU A 195 4.40 4.67 0.72
CA LEU A 195 5.41 5.34 -0.10
C LEU A 195 6.33 4.34 -0.79
N GLN A 196 6.53 4.48 -2.10
CA GLN A 196 7.44 3.62 -2.86
C GLN A 196 8.67 4.38 -3.32
N ARG A 197 8.54 5.60 -3.85
CA ARG A 197 9.69 6.35 -4.37
C ARG A 197 9.32 7.82 -4.59
N LEU A 198 10.35 8.62 -4.84
CA LEU A 198 10.24 10.01 -5.27
C LEU A 198 10.76 10.13 -6.71
N PRO A 199 9.90 9.99 -7.74
CA PRO A 199 10.35 10.09 -9.13
C PRO A 199 10.88 11.48 -9.54
N ASP A 200 10.53 12.54 -8.80
CA ASP A 200 10.98 13.90 -9.07
C ASP A 200 11.19 14.64 -7.75
N VAL A 201 12.41 15.10 -7.51
CA VAL A 201 12.78 15.99 -6.40
C VAL A 201 13.70 17.04 -7.00
N ARG A 202 13.33 18.31 -6.88
CA ARG A 202 14.11 19.39 -7.43
C ARG A 202 13.84 20.72 -6.74
N PRO A 203 14.80 21.65 -6.73
CA PRO A 203 14.65 22.92 -6.04
C PRO A 203 13.43 23.68 -6.57
N LEU A 204 12.66 24.26 -5.65
CA LEU A 204 11.71 25.31 -6.03
C LEU A 204 12.54 26.55 -6.39
N PRO A 205 12.24 27.22 -7.52
CA PRO A 205 12.89 28.46 -7.85
C PRO A 205 12.63 29.48 -6.74
N ASP A 206 13.65 30.27 -6.41
CA ASP A 206 13.52 31.35 -5.43
C ASP A 206 12.41 32.30 -5.88
N ALA A 207 11.50 32.63 -4.96
CA ALA A 207 10.38 33.52 -5.25
C ALA A 207 10.85 34.94 -5.68
N ASP A 208 12.11 35.28 -5.42
CA ASP A 208 12.71 36.59 -5.69
C ASP A 208 13.40 36.70 -7.06
N ALA A 209 13.38 35.66 -7.91
CA ALA A 209 13.98 35.72 -9.26
C ALA A 209 13.07 36.32 -10.34
N THR A 210 11.90 36.86 -9.96
CA THR A 210 10.97 37.52 -10.89
C THR A 210 10.60 38.91 -10.36
N ALA A 211 11.52 39.86 -10.49
CA ALA A 211 11.26 41.29 -10.35
C ALA A 211 11.92 42.05 -11.51
#